data_AF-A0A961XSJ0-F1
#
_entry.id   AF-A0A961XSJ0-F1
#
_cell.length_a   1.000
_cell.length_b   1.000
_cell.length_c   1.000
_cell.angle_alpha   90.00
_cell.angle_beta   90.00
_cell.angle_gamma   90.00
#
_symmetry.space_group_name_H-M   'P 1'
#
loop_
_entity.id
_entity.type
_entity.pdbx_description
1 polymer ?
#
loop_
_entity_poly.entity_id
_entity_poly.type
_entity_poly.pdbx_seq_one_letter_code
_entity_poly.pdbx_strand_id
1 'polypeptide(L)' 'RLRKKFKAEDDNFDMIETLYGVGYRFRES' A
#
# COMPACT_ATOMS: atom_id res chain seq x y z
N ARG A 1 1.69 4.42 -9.18
CA ARG A 1 0.93 5.70 -9.19
C ARG A 1 0.06 5.87 -7.94
N LEU A 2 -0.78 4.89 -7.59
CA LEU A 2 -1.60 4.95 -6.36
C LEU A 2 -0.74 5.08 -5.09
N ARG A 3 0.24 4.18 -4.88
CA ARG A 3 1.18 4.25 -3.75
C ARG A 3 1.87 5.61 -3.59
N LYS A 4 2.23 6.28 -4.70
CA LYS A 4 2.89 7.59 -4.68
C LYS A 4 1.96 8.70 -4.18
N LYS A 5 0.66 8.62 -4.47
CA LYS A 5 -0.33 9.57 -3.95
C LYS A 5 -0.57 9.34 -2.46
N PHE A 6 -0.70 8.09 -2.02
CA PHE A 6 -0.85 7.78 -0.60
C PHE A 6 0.37 8.18 0.22
N LYS A 7 1.58 7.97 -0.30
CA LYS A 7 2.80 8.42 0.37
C LYS A 7 2.88 9.95 0.53
N ALA A 8 2.32 10.71 -0.41
CA ALA A 8 2.35 12.17 -0.34
C ALA A 8 1.45 12.74 0.78
N GLU A 9 0.40 12.02 1.15
CA GLU A 9 -0.51 12.39 2.25
C GLU A 9 -0.10 11.72 3.58
N ASP A 10 0.46 10.51 3.52
CA ASP A 10 0.92 9.74 4.67
C ASP A 10 2.18 8.92 4.30
N ASP A 11 3.33 9.40 4.77
CA ASP A 11 4.63 8.79 4.51
C ASP A 11 4.79 7.38 5.11
N ASN A 12 3.96 7.05 6.12
CA ASN A 12 3.99 5.76 6.82
C ASN A 12 2.84 4.83 6.41
N PHE A 13 2.19 5.09 5.27
CA PHE A 13 1.07 4.29 4.80
C PHE A 13 1.49 2.84 4.44
N ASP A 14 1.20 1.90 5.34
CA ASP A 14 1.51 0.47 5.21
C ASP A 14 0.26 -0.43 5.06
N MET A 15 -0.84 0.13 4.55
CA MET A 15 -2.10 -0.62 4.37
C MET A 15 -2.12 -1.51 3.12
N ILE A 16 -1.20 -1.30 2.18
CA ILE A 16 -1.10 -2.09 0.94
C ILE A 16 0.19 -2.89 0.95
N GLU A 17 0.08 -4.14 1.38
CA GLU A 17 1.17 -5.11 1.37
C GLU A 17 1.35 -5.67 -0.04
N THR A 18 2.60 -5.76 -0.51
CA THR A 18 2.90 -6.35 -1.82
C THR A 18 3.29 -7.80 -1.60
N LEU A 19 2.40 -8.72 -1.99
CA LEU A 19 2.66 -10.15 -1.88
C LEU A 19 3.36 -10.64 -3.14
N TYR A 20 4.62 -11.05 -2.97
CA TYR A 20 5.43 -11.59 -4.07
C TYR A 20 4.74 -12.79 -4.72
N GLY A 21 4.43 -12.67 -6.01
CA GLY A 21 3.83 -13.73 -6.83
C GLY A 21 2.30 -13.78 -6.86
N VAL A 22 1.60 -12.99 -6.04
CA VAL A 22 0.13 -13.03 -5.94
C VAL A 22 -0.52 -11.65 -6.19
N GLY A 23 0.17 -10.55 -5.85
CA GLY A 23 -0.32 -9.19 -6.12
C GLY A 23 -0.29 -8.30 -4.88
N TYR A 24 -1.37 -7.56 -4.64
CA TYR A 24 -1.48 -6.63 -3.52
C TYR A 24 -2.57 -7.09 -2.56
N ARG A 25 -2.31 -7.00 -1.25
CA ARG A 25 -3.30 -7.25 -0.21
C ARG A 25 -3.57 -5.95 0.53
N PHE A 26 -4.85 -5.60 0.65
CA PHE A 26 -5.29 -4.50 1.52
C PHE A 26 -5.45 -5.04 2.94
N ARG A 27 -4.86 -4.35 3.91
CA ARG A 27 -5.04 -4.65 5.33
C ARG A 27 -6.26 -3.86 5.81
N GLU A 28 -7.39 -4.55 5.98
CA GLU A 28 -8.53 -4.00 6.73
C GLU A 28 -8.20 -4.14 8.21
N SER A 29 -8.01 -3.02 8.89
CA SER A 29 -7.93 -2.97 10.35
C SER A 29 -9.20 -2.35 10.90
#